data_AF-A0A918G5Y9-F1
#
_entry.id   AF-A0A918G5Y9-F1
#
_cell.length_a   1.000
_cell.length_b   1.000
_cell.length_c   1.000
_cell.angle_alpha   90.00
_cell.angle_beta   90.00
_cell.angle_gamma   90.00
#
_symmetry.space_group_name_H-M   'P 1'
#
loop_
_entity.id
_entity.type
_entity.pdbx_description
1 polymer ?
#
loop_
_entity_poly.entity_id
_entity_poly.type
_entity_poly.pdbx_seq_one_letter_code
_entity_poly.pdbx_strand_id
1 'polypeptide(L)'
;MHGEQALVARVADRLWEARDSLIANLMRLTRDQISVLQHDAAARSLLEASITENVVAGLNFLRQGIDAAYVEAPTAALTYARILAQRDVSLSALLRAYRMGYSQALELAFSVLDDIPAETRVPTVVAVVQRTAEFVDQVTEQVGRAYELERDRWVASRSGVRQQWVNELLGDGPADRGAAERALRYPLDAVHLACVLWPAGRMTPFDLVPAVEEARAHLVSVLRARSSLVVPTDEREARLWFALPEGDPVALDALAPPPRTPLHAAVGRPGADLAGFRASARQAARVKEIAVMRLGPTEANGAGGHRPVGPRWVRYDDLAPVALMAGDVDAAREFAVTTLGRLAEGGARKRHAARNPPDVPHPPPQPRGHGRGDEPAPELDPVPGAAGDGAAAGRGPQPGGRLQRPRGAPGRALARRPGAGLTAVSRRRTGGRRLVRMPRRKRCPKTASPLAAGRVRIRS
;
A
#
# COMPACT_ATOMS: atom_id res chain seq x y z
N MET A 1 11.57 -51.87 15.29
CA MET A 1 10.45 -51.13 14.66
C MET A 1 9.23 -51.02 15.58
N HIS A 2 8.53 -52.11 15.96
CA HIS A 2 7.30 -51.97 16.78
C HIS A 2 7.53 -51.43 18.21
N GLY A 3 8.63 -51.78 18.87
CA GLY A 3 8.94 -51.27 20.22
C GLY A 3 9.38 -49.81 20.26
N GLU A 4 10.09 -49.35 19.22
CA GLU A 4 10.54 -47.96 19.09
C GLU A 4 9.38 -47.00 18.86
N GLN A 5 8.45 -47.33 17.94
CA GLN A 5 7.24 -46.54 17.73
C GLN A 5 6.36 -46.48 18.98
N ALA A 6 6.30 -47.56 19.77
CA ALA A 6 5.55 -47.56 21.03
C ALA A 6 6.16 -46.57 22.06
N LEU A 7 7.48 -46.46 22.12
CA LEU A 7 8.17 -45.49 22.96
C LEU A 7 7.96 -44.06 22.47
N VAL A 8 8.05 -43.81 21.16
CA VAL A 8 7.75 -42.49 20.56
C VAL A 8 6.29 -42.10 20.83
N ALA A 9 5.34 -43.03 20.69
CA ALA A 9 3.94 -42.78 21.00
C ALA A 9 3.72 -42.44 22.49
N ARG A 10 4.41 -43.13 23.40
CA ARG A 10 4.37 -42.81 24.83
C ARG A 10 4.90 -41.40 25.13
N VAL A 11 5.97 -40.97 24.46
CA VAL A 11 6.47 -39.58 24.56
C VAL A 11 5.42 -38.61 24.03
N ALA A 12 4.81 -38.91 22.88
CA ALA A 12 3.76 -38.07 22.29
C ALA A 12 2.55 -37.91 23.22
N ASP A 13 2.13 -38.97 23.91
CA ASP A 13 1.03 -38.91 24.88
C ASP A 13 1.37 -38.02 26.10
N ARG A 14 2.61 -38.06 26.59
CA ARG A 14 3.07 -37.13 27.65
C ARG A 14 3.11 -35.68 27.16
N LEU A 15 3.63 -35.46 25.96
CA LEU A 15 3.62 -34.13 25.34
C LEU A 15 2.20 -33.62 25.12
N TRP A 16 1.24 -34.52 24.84
CA TRP A 16 -0.17 -34.18 24.71
C TRP A 16 -0.76 -33.63 26.02
N GLU A 17 -0.37 -34.16 27.18
CA GLU A 17 -0.77 -33.64 28.49
C GLU A 17 -0.24 -32.21 28.71
N ALA A 18 0.97 -31.90 28.21
CA ALA A 18 1.62 -30.60 28.37
C ALA A 18 1.38 -29.60 27.20
N ARG A 19 0.56 -29.96 26.20
CA ARG A 19 0.41 -29.20 24.94
C ARG A 19 -0.07 -27.76 25.14
N ASP A 20 -0.97 -27.52 26.10
CA ASP A 20 -1.56 -26.18 26.30
C ASP A 20 -0.49 -25.22 26.85
N SER A 21 0.39 -25.71 27.73
CA SER A 21 1.57 -24.98 28.22
C SER A 21 2.57 -24.69 27.09
N LEU A 22 2.80 -25.65 26.19
CA LEU A 22 3.66 -25.45 25.03
C LEU A 22 3.10 -24.36 24.11
N ILE A 23 1.81 -24.42 23.76
CA ILE A 23 1.13 -23.43 22.92
C ILE A 23 1.24 -22.04 23.54
N ALA A 24 0.94 -21.91 24.84
CA ALA A 24 1.04 -20.63 25.55
C ALA A 24 2.48 -20.08 25.55
N ASN A 25 3.48 -20.95 25.73
CA ASN A 25 4.89 -20.56 25.67
C ASN A 25 5.30 -20.11 24.27
N LEU A 26 4.89 -20.81 23.22
CA LEU A 26 5.16 -20.44 21.83
C LEU A 26 4.52 -19.11 21.45
N MET A 27 3.28 -18.86 21.90
CA MET A 27 2.61 -17.58 21.71
C MET A 27 3.37 -16.43 22.37
N ARG A 28 3.87 -16.65 23.60
CA ARG A 28 4.67 -15.65 24.32
C ARG A 28 6.02 -15.40 23.64
N LEU A 29 6.75 -16.45 23.27
CA LEU A 29 8.07 -16.29 22.64
C LEU A 29 7.97 -15.66 21.24
N THR A 30 6.97 -16.05 20.45
CA THR A 30 6.70 -15.42 19.16
C THR A 30 6.39 -13.94 19.34
N ARG A 31 5.64 -13.60 20.40
CA ARG A 31 5.34 -12.20 20.72
C ARG A 31 6.57 -11.38 21.05
N ASP A 32 7.42 -11.92 21.91
CA ASP A 32 8.56 -11.20 22.47
C ASP A 32 9.71 -11.07 21.45
N GLN A 33 9.88 -12.07 20.57
CA GLN A 33 11.04 -12.16 19.68
C GLN A 33 10.72 -11.92 18.20
N ILE A 34 9.46 -12.05 17.77
CA ILE A 34 9.04 -11.97 16.37
C ILE A 34 7.76 -11.13 16.25
N SER A 35 7.80 -9.90 16.76
CA SER A 35 6.64 -9.01 16.83
C SER A 35 5.98 -8.73 15.47
N VAL A 36 6.74 -8.83 14.37
CA VAL A 36 6.26 -8.68 12.99
C VAL A 36 5.21 -9.73 12.58
N LEU A 37 5.02 -10.80 13.35
CA LEU A 37 3.99 -11.82 13.09
C LEU A 37 2.62 -11.45 13.69
N GLN A 38 2.51 -10.38 14.47
CA GLN A 38 1.33 -10.15 15.32
C GLN A 38 0.87 -8.68 15.33
N HIS A 39 1.03 -7.98 14.21
CA HIS A 39 0.77 -6.54 14.09
C HIS A 39 -0.64 -6.11 14.48
N ASP A 40 -1.66 -6.96 14.28
CA ASP A 40 -3.06 -6.63 14.58
C ASP A 40 -3.77 -7.75 15.38
N ALA A 41 -4.99 -7.49 15.83
CA ALA A 41 -5.79 -8.47 16.59
C ALA A 41 -6.16 -9.71 15.76
N ALA A 42 -6.42 -9.56 14.46
CA ALA A 42 -6.79 -10.67 13.59
C ALA A 42 -5.58 -11.58 13.28
N ALA A 43 -4.40 -11.00 13.07
CA ALA A 43 -3.14 -11.70 12.90
C ALA A 43 -2.80 -12.52 14.14
N ARG A 44 -3.03 -11.97 15.33
CA ARG A 44 -2.85 -12.68 16.60
C ARG A 44 -3.74 -13.91 16.72
N SER A 45 -5.03 -13.79 16.42
CA SER A 45 -5.96 -14.92 16.47
C SER A 45 -5.62 -16.01 15.44
N LEU A 46 -5.20 -15.63 14.23
CA LEU A 46 -4.76 -16.59 13.21
C LEU A 46 -3.43 -17.26 13.55
N LEU A 47 -2.49 -16.51 14.15
CA LEU A 47 -1.24 -17.05 14.66
C LEU A 47 -1.50 -18.09 15.76
N GLU A 48 -2.41 -17.80 16.68
CA GLU A 48 -2.81 -18.73 17.75
C GLU A 48 -3.43 -20.01 17.19
N ALA A 49 -4.35 -19.90 16.23
CA ALA A 49 -4.92 -21.05 15.54
C ALA A 49 -3.84 -21.86 14.80
N SER A 50 -2.92 -21.18 14.11
CA SER A 50 -1.79 -21.80 13.41
C SER A 50 -0.88 -22.57 14.38
N ILE A 51 -0.46 -21.96 15.49
CA ILE A 51 0.39 -22.62 16.50
C ILE A 51 -0.33 -23.82 17.09
N THR A 52 -1.60 -23.66 17.47
CA THR A 52 -2.41 -24.73 18.07
C THR A 52 -2.53 -25.93 17.13
N GLU A 53 -2.92 -25.70 15.88
CA GLU A 53 -3.07 -26.78 14.90
C GLU A 53 -1.75 -27.45 14.55
N ASN A 54 -0.65 -26.69 14.43
CA ASN A 54 0.69 -27.27 14.20
C ASN A 54 1.14 -28.17 15.36
N VAL A 55 0.95 -27.73 16.61
CA VAL A 55 1.29 -28.54 17.79
C VAL A 55 0.45 -29.82 17.80
N VAL A 56 -0.86 -29.71 17.63
CA VAL A 56 -1.78 -30.87 17.61
C VAL A 56 -1.43 -31.83 16.47
N ALA A 57 -1.13 -31.33 15.27
CA ALA A 57 -0.74 -32.14 14.13
C ALA A 57 0.59 -32.86 14.37
N GLY A 58 1.61 -32.17 14.89
CA GLY A 58 2.91 -32.75 15.20
C GLY A 58 2.85 -33.85 16.24
N LEU A 59 2.07 -33.66 17.31
CA LEU A 59 1.87 -34.69 18.33
C LEU A 59 1.13 -35.92 17.78
N ASN A 60 0.12 -35.72 16.93
CA ASN A 60 -0.55 -36.82 16.26
C ASN A 60 0.39 -37.58 15.32
N PHE A 61 1.25 -36.86 14.60
CA PHE A 61 2.25 -37.46 13.71
C PHE A 61 3.25 -38.35 14.47
N LEU A 62 3.75 -37.88 15.62
CA LEU A 62 4.61 -38.67 16.49
C LEU A 62 3.89 -39.93 16.99
N ARG A 63 2.63 -39.78 17.43
CA ARG A 63 1.82 -40.88 17.97
C ARG A 63 1.50 -41.95 16.93
N GLN A 64 1.14 -41.56 15.71
CA GLN A 64 0.67 -42.49 14.68
C GLN A 64 1.79 -43.17 13.89
N GLY A 65 3.00 -42.59 13.87
CA GLY A 65 4.12 -43.19 13.14
C GLY A 65 3.94 -43.20 11.62
N ILE A 66 3.10 -42.30 11.08
CA ILE A 66 2.87 -42.19 9.63
C ILE A 66 4.12 -41.66 8.92
N ASP A 67 4.31 -42.07 7.67
CA ASP A 67 5.38 -41.55 6.83
C ASP A 67 5.19 -40.04 6.59
N ALA A 68 6.28 -39.29 6.73
CA ALA A 68 6.33 -37.85 6.57
C ALA A 68 5.82 -37.38 5.20
N ALA A 69 5.97 -38.21 4.15
CA ALA A 69 5.48 -37.92 2.80
C ALA A 69 3.96 -37.74 2.70
N TYR A 70 3.19 -38.21 3.69
CA TYR A 70 1.73 -38.05 3.75
C TYR A 70 1.27 -36.97 4.73
N VAL A 71 2.19 -36.21 5.34
CA VAL A 71 1.84 -35.12 6.23
C VAL A 71 1.32 -33.94 5.42
N GLU A 72 0.10 -33.50 5.72
CA GLU A 72 -0.44 -32.25 5.21
C GLU A 72 -0.29 -31.15 6.27
N ALA A 73 0.16 -29.97 5.84
CA ALA A 73 0.22 -28.81 6.73
C ALA A 73 -1.19 -28.40 7.19
N PRO A 74 -1.37 -28.01 8.46
CA PRO A 74 -2.68 -27.63 8.95
C PRO A 74 -3.31 -26.45 8.21
N THR A 75 -4.63 -26.42 8.15
CA THR A 75 -5.36 -25.40 7.39
C THR A 75 -5.13 -24.00 7.95
N ALA A 76 -5.06 -23.84 9.28
CA ALA A 76 -4.74 -22.55 9.88
C ALA A 76 -3.33 -22.09 9.53
N ALA A 77 -2.34 -23.00 9.48
CA ALA A 77 -0.97 -22.68 9.09
C ALA A 77 -0.89 -22.16 7.65
N LEU A 78 -1.53 -22.86 6.72
CA LEU A 78 -1.61 -22.46 5.31
C LEU A 78 -2.36 -21.13 5.14
N THR A 79 -3.46 -20.94 5.86
CA THR A 79 -4.25 -19.70 5.83
C THR A 79 -3.43 -18.53 6.37
N TYR A 80 -2.72 -18.74 7.47
CA TYR A 80 -1.87 -17.74 8.07
C TYR A 80 -0.72 -17.34 7.15
N ALA A 81 -0.06 -18.30 6.50
CA ALA A 81 0.98 -18.04 5.51
C ALA A 81 0.51 -17.14 4.36
N ARG A 82 -0.69 -17.41 3.82
CA ARG A 82 -1.31 -16.57 2.77
C ARG A 82 -1.56 -15.15 3.24
N ILE A 83 -2.08 -14.98 4.45
CA ILE A 83 -2.31 -13.66 5.04
C ILE A 83 -1.00 -12.89 5.24
N LEU A 84 0.08 -13.56 5.66
CA LEU A 84 1.40 -12.94 5.76
C LEU A 84 1.94 -12.52 4.38
N ALA A 85 1.76 -13.34 3.35
CA ALA A 85 2.16 -13.03 1.98
C ALA A 85 1.43 -11.80 1.42
N GLN A 86 0.12 -11.71 1.64
CA GLN A 86 -0.71 -10.56 1.25
C GLN A 86 -0.31 -9.26 1.97
N ARG A 87 0.36 -9.39 3.13
CA ARG A 87 0.79 -8.28 3.99
C ARG A 87 2.29 -7.99 3.90
N ASP A 88 3.00 -8.63 2.97
CA ASP A 88 4.45 -8.52 2.77
C ASP A 88 5.28 -8.74 4.04
N VAL A 89 4.76 -9.57 4.97
CA VAL A 89 5.50 -9.96 6.16
C VAL A 89 6.53 -11.02 5.77
N SER A 90 7.80 -10.79 6.11
CA SER A 90 8.90 -11.64 5.68
C SER A 90 8.67 -13.14 5.94
N LEU A 91 8.80 -13.95 4.87
CA LEU A 91 8.84 -15.41 4.97
C LEU A 91 9.92 -15.87 5.96
N SER A 92 11.07 -15.19 6.00
CA SER A 92 12.14 -15.51 6.96
C SER A 92 11.70 -15.41 8.42
N ALA A 93 10.80 -14.48 8.75
CA ALA A 93 10.25 -14.35 10.10
C ALA A 93 9.31 -15.52 10.44
N LEU A 94 8.51 -15.96 9.47
CA LEU A 94 7.66 -17.15 9.60
C LEU A 94 8.51 -18.41 9.80
N LEU A 95 9.55 -18.61 8.98
CA LEU A 95 10.47 -19.76 9.10
C LEU A 95 11.23 -19.74 10.43
N ARG A 96 11.59 -18.56 10.94
CA ARG A 96 12.19 -18.41 12.27
C ARG A 96 11.24 -18.87 13.39
N ALA A 97 9.94 -18.63 13.27
CA ALA A 97 8.95 -19.11 14.24
C ALA A 97 8.87 -20.65 14.25
N TYR A 98 8.95 -21.31 13.09
CA TYR A 98 9.03 -22.78 13.01
C TYR A 98 10.27 -23.34 13.67
N ARG A 99 11.45 -22.73 13.44
CA ARG A 99 12.70 -23.14 14.10
C ARG A 99 12.61 -23.02 15.62
N MET A 100 12.01 -21.93 16.11
CA MET A 100 11.75 -21.74 17.54
C MET A 100 10.77 -22.78 18.09
N GLY A 101 9.69 -23.06 17.35
CA GLY A 101 8.72 -24.10 17.67
C GLY A 101 9.36 -25.47 17.85
N TYR A 102 10.24 -25.84 16.92
CA TYR A 102 11.03 -27.06 16.97
C TYR A 102 11.91 -27.14 18.23
N SER A 103 12.67 -26.09 18.54
CA SER A 103 13.52 -26.05 19.74
C SER A 103 12.70 -26.23 21.03
N GLN A 104 11.59 -25.52 21.18
CA GLN A 104 10.75 -25.64 22.38
C GLN A 104 10.06 -27.01 22.49
N ALA A 105 9.67 -27.61 21.36
CA ALA A 105 9.09 -28.95 21.35
C ALA A 105 10.10 -30.01 21.81
N LEU A 106 11.36 -29.89 21.37
CA LEU A 106 12.43 -30.80 21.82
C LEU A 106 12.80 -30.62 23.28
N GLU A 107 12.91 -29.38 23.76
CA GLU A 107 13.14 -29.10 25.19
C GLU A 107 12.07 -29.77 26.07
N LEU A 108 10.80 -29.62 25.68
CA LEU A 108 9.70 -30.27 26.39
C LEU A 108 9.77 -31.80 26.26
N ALA A 109 10.08 -32.32 25.08
CA ALA A 109 10.24 -33.75 24.86
C ALA A 109 11.33 -34.33 25.76
N PHE A 110 12.47 -33.68 25.91
CA PHE A 110 13.54 -34.15 26.77
C PHE A 110 13.17 -34.14 28.25
N SER A 111 12.33 -33.21 28.69
CA SER A 111 11.85 -33.16 30.08
C SER A 111 10.94 -34.32 30.48
N VAL A 112 10.39 -35.07 29.52
CA VAL A 112 9.46 -36.19 29.79
C VAL A 112 10.09 -37.57 29.57
N LEU A 113 11.41 -37.65 29.40
CA LEU A 113 12.14 -38.91 29.12
C LEU A 113 12.69 -39.63 30.36
N ASP A 114 12.53 -39.07 31.56
CA ASP A 114 13.12 -39.62 32.78
C ASP A 114 12.61 -41.03 33.13
N ASP A 115 11.36 -41.34 32.76
CA ASP A 115 10.72 -42.64 32.97
C ASP A 115 11.07 -43.70 31.90
N ILE A 116 11.90 -43.36 30.91
CA ILE A 116 12.33 -44.30 29.88
C ILE A 116 13.57 -45.07 30.37
N PRO A 117 13.56 -46.42 30.30
CA PRO A 117 14.70 -47.26 30.67
C PRO A 117 15.98 -46.81 29.98
N ALA A 118 17.10 -46.80 30.71
CA ALA A 118 18.38 -46.28 30.24
C ALA A 118 18.83 -46.89 28.92
N GLU A 119 18.55 -48.19 28.71
CA GLU A 119 18.91 -48.97 27.53
C GLU A 119 18.17 -48.51 26.27
N THR A 120 16.98 -47.92 26.43
CA THR A 120 16.10 -47.49 25.32
C THR A 120 16.01 -45.98 25.19
N ARG A 121 16.57 -45.22 26.14
CA ARG A 121 16.49 -43.76 26.20
C ARG A 121 17.16 -43.09 25.00
N VAL A 122 18.42 -43.43 24.71
CA VAL A 122 19.17 -42.83 23.59
C VAL A 122 18.50 -43.12 22.23
N PRO A 123 18.13 -44.38 21.90
CA PRO A 123 17.36 -44.65 20.69
C PRO A 123 16.05 -43.85 20.61
N THR A 124 15.31 -43.73 21.72
CA THR A 124 14.06 -42.96 21.75
C THR A 124 14.28 -41.48 21.50
N VAL A 125 15.35 -40.89 22.09
CA VAL A 125 15.74 -39.49 21.83
C VAL A 125 16.00 -39.30 20.33
N VAL A 126 16.80 -40.17 19.73
CA VAL A 126 17.14 -40.09 18.29
C VAL A 126 15.88 -40.16 17.45
N ALA A 127 14.98 -41.11 17.75
CA ALA A 127 13.72 -41.27 17.03
C ALA A 127 12.82 -40.04 17.15
N VAL A 128 12.64 -39.48 18.36
CA VAL A 128 11.81 -38.28 18.59
C VAL A 128 12.39 -37.08 17.85
N VAL A 129 13.71 -36.88 17.89
CA VAL A 129 14.38 -35.78 17.19
C VAL A 129 14.19 -35.90 15.67
N GLN A 130 14.47 -37.08 15.10
CA GLN A 130 14.32 -37.34 13.66
C GLN A 130 12.89 -37.12 13.20
N ARG A 131 11.91 -37.73 13.90
CA ARG A 131 10.50 -37.61 13.56
C ARG A 131 9.99 -36.17 13.68
N THR A 132 10.40 -35.45 14.73
CA THR A 132 10.00 -34.04 14.87
C THR A 132 10.60 -33.19 13.75
N ALA A 133 11.85 -33.45 13.34
CA ALA A 133 12.49 -32.74 12.23
C ALA A 133 11.79 -33.03 10.89
N GLU A 134 11.45 -34.29 10.60
CA GLU A 134 10.68 -34.69 9.42
C GLU A 134 9.34 -33.96 9.32
N PHE A 135 8.59 -33.89 10.43
CA PHE A 135 7.32 -33.17 10.47
C PHE A 135 7.51 -31.68 10.19
N VAL A 136 8.45 -31.03 10.88
CA VAL A 136 8.69 -29.59 10.73
C VAL A 136 9.14 -29.27 9.31
N ASP A 137 10.02 -30.07 8.72
CA ASP A 137 10.49 -29.88 7.35
C ASP A 137 9.33 -29.93 6.34
N GLN A 138 8.50 -30.99 6.42
CA GLN A 138 7.35 -31.17 5.53
C GLN A 138 6.32 -30.04 5.64
N VAL A 139 5.99 -29.63 6.87
CA VAL A 139 5.03 -28.55 7.09
C VAL A 139 5.61 -27.21 6.63
N THR A 140 6.90 -26.96 6.91
CA THR A 140 7.57 -25.71 6.56
C THR A 140 7.68 -25.55 5.04
N GLU A 141 7.96 -26.63 4.31
CA GLU A 141 7.98 -26.64 2.84
C GLU A 141 6.61 -26.26 2.26
N GLN A 142 5.52 -26.88 2.75
CA GLN A 142 4.16 -26.60 2.30
C GLN A 142 3.70 -25.18 2.62
N VAL A 143 4.04 -24.69 3.81
CA VAL A 143 3.77 -23.30 4.24
C VAL A 143 4.56 -22.29 3.41
N GLY A 144 5.83 -22.57 3.14
CA GLY A 144 6.67 -21.75 2.24
C GLY A 144 6.07 -21.66 0.84
N ARG A 145 5.71 -22.81 0.24
CA ARG A 145 5.04 -22.86 -1.07
C ARG A 145 3.71 -22.09 -1.07
N ALA A 146 2.90 -22.20 -0.03
CA ALA A 146 1.64 -21.46 0.07
C ALA A 146 1.84 -19.95 0.19
N TYR A 147 2.87 -19.52 0.93
CA TYR A 147 3.27 -18.11 1.03
C TYR A 147 3.71 -17.57 -0.34
N GLU A 148 4.65 -18.25 -1.01
CA GLU A 148 5.21 -17.81 -2.29
C GLU A 148 4.14 -17.72 -3.37
N LEU A 149 3.31 -18.77 -3.50
CA LEU A 149 2.21 -18.78 -4.46
C LEU A 149 1.21 -17.66 -4.21
N GLU A 150 0.94 -17.33 -2.95
CA GLU A 150 0.06 -16.21 -2.62
C GLU A 150 0.72 -14.86 -2.87
N ARG A 151 2.02 -14.72 -2.60
CA ARG A 151 2.80 -13.51 -2.93
C ARG A 151 2.77 -13.26 -4.44
N ASP A 152 3.03 -14.29 -5.24
CA ASP A 152 3.01 -14.20 -6.70
C ASP A 152 1.61 -13.84 -7.22
N ARG A 153 0.56 -14.45 -6.67
CA ARG A 153 -0.83 -14.08 -7.00
C ARG A 153 -1.15 -12.66 -6.59
N TRP A 154 -0.72 -12.21 -5.42
CA TRP A 154 -0.98 -10.87 -4.93
C TRP A 154 -0.32 -9.83 -5.85
N VAL A 155 0.93 -10.06 -6.22
CA VAL A 155 1.68 -9.25 -7.20
C VAL A 155 0.99 -9.25 -8.57
N ALA A 156 0.53 -10.43 -9.04
CA ALA A 156 -0.12 -10.56 -10.35
C ALA A 156 -1.56 -10.03 -10.41
N SER A 157 -2.35 -10.12 -9.33
CA SER A 157 -3.82 -10.00 -9.37
C SER A 157 -4.38 -8.58 -9.21
N ARG A 158 -3.64 -7.62 -8.63
CA ARG A 158 -4.12 -6.23 -8.46
C ARG A 158 -3.40 -5.20 -9.31
N SER A 159 -2.10 -5.39 -9.54
CA SER A 159 -1.28 -4.44 -10.30
C SER A 159 -1.10 -4.88 -11.74
N GLY A 160 -0.78 -6.15 -12.01
CA GLY A 160 -0.39 -6.62 -13.35
C GLY A 160 -1.43 -6.39 -14.47
N VAL A 161 -2.68 -6.80 -14.27
CA VAL A 161 -3.72 -6.65 -15.33
C VAL A 161 -4.10 -5.18 -15.55
N ARG A 162 -4.25 -4.40 -14.48
CA ARG A 162 -4.56 -2.95 -14.61
C ARG A 162 -3.39 -2.20 -15.22
N GLN A 163 -2.17 -2.52 -14.81
CA GLN A 163 -0.95 -1.94 -15.34
C GLN A 163 -0.75 -2.32 -16.81
N GLN A 164 -1.06 -3.56 -17.21
CA GLN A 164 -1.04 -3.98 -18.61
C GLN A 164 -1.99 -3.13 -19.46
N TRP A 165 -3.27 -3.03 -19.07
CA TRP A 165 -4.25 -2.21 -19.78
C TRP A 165 -3.86 -0.73 -19.81
N VAL A 166 -3.36 -0.19 -18.70
CA VAL A 166 -2.89 1.20 -18.65
C VAL A 166 -1.64 1.41 -19.51
N ASN A 167 -0.70 0.48 -19.56
CA ASN A 167 0.47 0.58 -20.44
C ASN A 167 0.06 0.54 -21.91
N GLU A 168 -0.89 -0.32 -22.28
CA GLU A 168 -1.48 -0.35 -23.63
C GLU A 168 -2.18 0.97 -23.96
N LEU A 169 -2.97 1.51 -23.03
CA LEU A 169 -3.61 2.81 -23.19
C LEU A 169 -2.61 3.97 -23.29
N LEU A 170 -1.49 3.93 -22.58
CA LEU A 170 -0.48 4.99 -22.59
C LEU A 170 0.46 4.95 -23.80
N GLY A 171 0.58 3.79 -24.44
CA GLY A 171 1.31 3.62 -25.69
C GLY A 171 0.63 4.30 -26.88
N ASP A 172 1.39 4.49 -27.96
CA ASP A 172 0.91 5.18 -29.17
C ASP A 172 0.17 4.25 -30.16
N GLY A 173 -0.01 2.97 -29.80
CA GLY A 173 -0.75 1.99 -30.58
C GLY A 173 -2.28 2.13 -30.46
N PRO A 174 -3.04 1.46 -31.35
CA PRO A 174 -4.49 1.35 -31.20
C PRO A 174 -4.81 0.51 -29.96
N ALA A 175 -5.64 1.04 -29.07
CA ALA A 175 -6.12 0.35 -27.87
C ALA A 175 -7.64 0.14 -27.95
N ASP A 176 -8.13 -1.04 -27.56
CA ASP A 176 -9.56 -1.29 -27.46
C ASP A 176 -10.12 -0.59 -26.21
N ARG A 177 -10.66 0.62 -26.41
CA ARG A 177 -11.23 1.45 -25.35
C ARG A 177 -12.34 0.75 -24.57
N GLY A 178 -13.23 0.00 -25.25
CA GLY A 178 -14.36 -0.66 -24.60
C GLY A 178 -13.95 -1.89 -23.78
N ALA A 179 -12.90 -2.61 -24.22
CA ALA A 179 -12.29 -3.65 -23.39
C ALA A 179 -11.58 -3.06 -22.17
N ALA A 180 -10.82 -1.97 -22.37
CA ALA A 180 -10.08 -1.30 -21.30
C ALA A 180 -11.01 -0.71 -20.23
N GLU A 181 -12.09 -0.02 -20.61
CA GLU A 181 -13.06 0.54 -19.65
C GLU A 181 -13.71 -0.54 -18.79
N ARG A 182 -14.08 -1.69 -19.38
CA ARG A 182 -14.64 -2.83 -18.63
C ARG A 182 -13.63 -3.48 -17.69
N ALA A 183 -12.37 -3.62 -18.13
CA ALA A 183 -11.31 -4.21 -17.33
C ALA A 183 -10.90 -3.30 -16.17
N LEU A 184 -10.79 -1.99 -16.41
CA LEU A 184 -10.37 -0.99 -15.43
C LEU A 184 -11.52 -0.50 -14.55
N ARG A 185 -12.78 -0.70 -14.98
CA ARG A 185 -14.00 -0.12 -14.37
C ARG A 185 -13.88 1.40 -14.20
N TYR A 186 -13.30 2.05 -15.19
CA TYR A 186 -13.00 3.47 -15.20
C TYR A 186 -13.44 4.07 -16.55
N PRO A 187 -14.22 5.15 -16.57
CA PRO A 187 -14.66 5.78 -17.83
C PRO A 187 -13.48 6.47 -18.49
N LEU A 188 -13.22 6.22 -19.79
CA LEU A 188 -12.14 6.86 -20.55
C LEU A 188 -12.63 8.06 -21.39
N ASP A 189 -13.93 8.37 -21.35
CA ASP A 189 -14.64 9.51 -21.96
C ASP A 189 -14.87 10.70 -21.02
N ALA A 190 -14.20 10.69 -19.88
CA ALA A 190 -14.29 11.79 -18.92
C ALA A 190 -13.18 12.83 -19.14
N VAL A 191 -13.25 13.92 -18.36
CA VAL A 191 -12.08 14.76 -18.11
C VAL A 191 -11.23 14.09 -17.03
N HIS A 192 -9.97 13.81 -17.35
CA HIS A 192 -9.05 13.08 -16.50
C HIS A 192 -8.01 13.99 -15.89
N LEU A 193 -7.76 13.79 -14.59
CA LEU A 193 -6.60 14.33 -13.90
C LEU A 193 -5.75 13.17 -13.39
N ALA A 194 -4.47 13.13 -13.76
CA ALA A 194 -3.54 12.15 -13.27
C ALA A 194 -2.69 12.72 -12.12
N CYS A 195 -2.36 11.85 -11.18
CA CYS A 195 -1.46 12.13 -10.06
C CYS A 195 -0.48 10.98 -9.89
N VAL A 196 0.77 11.29 -9.58
CA VAL A 196 1.79 10.29 -9.18
C VAL A 196 2.14 10.52 -7.72
N LEU A 197 2.05 9.48 -6.91
CA LEU A 197 2.34 9.50 -5.47
C LEU A 197 3.58 8.65 -5.17
N TRP A 198 4.48 9.16 -4.32
CA TRP A 198 5.64 8.42 -3.83
C TRP A 198 6.03 8.83 -2.40
N PRO A 199 6.67 7.96 -1.61
CA PRO A 199 7.08 8.27 -0.24
C PRO A 199 8.00 9.49 -0.11
N ALA A 200 7.77 10.32 0.91
CA ALA A 200 8.67 11.40 1.30
C ALA A 200 9.85 10.94 2.19
N GLY A 201 9.86 9.67 2.56
CA GLY A 201 10.90 9.03 3.36
C GLY A 201 10.89 7.52 3.16
N ARG A 202 11.64 6.80 4.00
CA ARG A 202 11.63 5.33 3.98
C ARG A 202 10.23 4.83 4.37
N MET A 203 9.67 3.99 3.53
CA MET A 203 8.34 3.41 3.69
C MET A 203 8.35 1.99 3.11
N THR A 204 7.66 1.07 3.77
CA THR A 204 7.47 -0.28 3.23
C THR A 204 6.32 -0.28 2.21
N PRO A 205 6.26 -1.23 1.27
CA PRO A 205 5.11 -1.37 0.37
C PRO A 205 3.78 -1.54 1.14
N PHE A 206 3.81 -2.17 2.32
CA PHE A 206 2.64 -2.34 3.19
C PHE A 206 2.12 -1.01 3.74
N ASP A 207 3.00 -0.08 4.11
CA ASP A 207 2.63 1.25 4.59
C ASP A 207 2.20 2.18 3.44
N LEU A 208 2.71 1.94 2.23
CA LEU A 208 2.40 2.72 1.04
C LEU A 208 0.95 2.56 0.59
N VAL A 209 0.42 1.33 0.60
CA VAL A 209 -0.96 1.05 0.17
C VAL A 209 -2.02 1.86 0.95
N PRO A 210 -2.07 1.83 2.29
CA PRO A 210 -3.04 2.63 3.04
C PRO A 210 -2.79 4.14 2.89
N ALA A 211 -1.53 4.59 2.80
CA ALA A 211 -1.22 6.00 2.57
C ALA A 211 -1.72 6.49 1.19
N VAL A 212 -1.59 5.66 0.15
CA VAL A 212 -2.12 5.94 -1.19
C VAL A 212 -3.65 5.95 -1.19
N GLU A 213 -4.29 5.02 -0.48
CA GLU A 213 -5.76 5.00 -0.36
C GLU A 213 -6.31 6.21 0.41
N GLU A 214 -5.62 6.67 1.45
CA GLU A 214 -5.98 7.89 2.17
C GLU A 214 -5.82 9.14 1.29
N ALA A 215 -4.68 9.25 0.59
CA ALA A 215 -4.45 10.33 -0.37
C ALA A 215 -5.48 10.30 -1.52
N ARG A 216 -5.86 9.12 -2.00
CA ARG A 216 -6.92 8.93 -2.98
C ARG A 216 -8.27 9.40 -2.46
N ALA A 217 -8.67 8.97 -1.25
CA ALA A 217 -9.95 9.34 -0.66
C ALA A 217 -10.05 10.87 -0.49
N HIS A 218 -8.97 11.50 -0.03
CA HIS A 218 -8.85 12.95 0.04
C HIS A 218 -9.02 13.61 -1.34
N LEU A 219 -8.27 13.14 -2.35
CA LEU A 219 -8.35 13.68 -3.71
C LEU A 219 -9.72 13.47 -4.36
N VAL A 220 -10.36 12.32 -4.16
CA VAL A 220 -11.74 12.09 -4.64
C VAL A 220 -12.69 13.12 -4.04
N SER A 221 -12.57 13.41 -2.74
CA SER A 221 -13.39 14.40 -2.06
C SER A 221 -13.14 15.82 -2.57
N VAL A 222 -11.88 16.24 -2.66
CA VAL A 222 -11.49 17.59 -3.09
C VAL A 222 -11.85 17.84 -4.55
N LEU A 223 -11.58 16.87 -5.43
CA LEU A 223 -11.83 16.95 -6.87
C LEU A 223 -13.29 16.65 -7.24
N ARG A 224 -14.10 16.18 -6.27
CA ARG A 224 -15.45 15.64 -6.51
C ARG A 224 -15.46 14.59 -7.63
N ALA A 225 -14.43 13.76 -7.68
CA ALA A 225 -14.21 12.82 -8.77
C ALA A 225 -15.32 11.76 -8.81
N ARG A 226 -15.89 11.51 -10.00
CA ARG A 226 -16.93 10.50 -10.22
C ARG A 226 -16.38 9.07 -10.16
N SER A 227 -15.11 8.91 -10.51
CA SER A 227 -14.39 7.64 -10.44
C SER A 227 -12.89 7.89 -10.22
N SER A 228 -12.20 6.92 -9.63
CA SER A 228 -10.76 6.95 -9.44
C SER A 228 -10.14 5.61 -9.82
N LEU A 229 -9.05 5.65 -10.59
CA LEU A 229 -8.24 4.49 -10.95
C LEU A 229 -6.89 4.59 -10.23
N VAL A 230 -6.50 3.53 -9.52
CA VAL A 230 -5.17 3.41 -8.89
C VAL A 230 -4.40 2.30 -9.57
N VAL A 231 -3.17 2.61 -10.00
CA VAL A 231 -2.24 1.68 -10.62
C VAL A 231 -0.88 1.82 -9.95
N PRO A 232 -0.48 0.84 -9.13
CA PRO A 232 0.90 0.74 -8.66
C PRO A 232 1.84 0.59 -9.85
N THR A 233 2.85 1.45 -9.95
CA THR A 233 3.82 1.45 -11.05
C THR A 233 5.10 0.70 -10.66
N ASP A 234 5.49 0.77 -9.38
CA ASP A 234 6.56 -0.01 -8.75
C ASP A 234 6.31 -0.18 -7.23
N GLU A 235 7.29 -0.65 -6.46
CA GLU A 235 7.20 -0.85 -5.00
C GLU A 235 7.12 0.45 -4.17
N ARG A 236 7.37 1.61 -4.79
CA ARG A 236 7.47 2.94 -4.15
C ARG A 236 6.68 4.02 -4.86
N GLU A 237 5.86 3.68 -5.84
CA GLU A 237 5.09 4.63 -6.63
C GLU A 237 3.71 4.07 -6.97
N ALA A 238 2.70 4.93 -6.84
CA ALA A 238 1.40 4.70 -7.42
C ALA A 238 1.01 5.85 -8.35
N ARG A 239 0.45 5.50 -9.51
CA ARG A 239 -0.20 6.45 -10.41
C ARG A 239 -1.71 6.35 -10.26
N LEU A 240 -2.35 7.50 -10.19
CA LEU A 240 -3.78 7.64 -10.01
C LEU A 240 -4.36 8.46 -11.15
N TRP A 241 -5.59 8.13 -11.54
CA TRP A 241 -6.43 8.98 -12.38
C TRP A 241 -7.76 9.24 -11.70
N PHE A 242 -8.26 10.45 -11.88
CA PHE A 242 -9.56 10.90 -11.39
C PHE A 242 -10.40 11.36 -12.58
N ALA A 243 -11.60 10.78 -12.69
CA ALA A 243 -12.61 11.22 -13.64
C ALA A 243 -13.36 12.40 -13.01
N LEU A 244 -13.05 13.61 -13.46
CA LEU A 244 -13.65 14.83 -12.95
C LEU A 244 -15.13 14.95 -13.38
N PRO A 245 -15.96 15.67 -12.62
CA PRO A 245 -17.32 15.97 -13.03
C PRO A 245 -17.32 16.83 -14.30
N GLU A 246 -18.34 16.67 -15.13
CA GLU A 246 -18.60 17.56 -16.25
C GLU A 246 -19.10 18.92 -15.73
N GLY A 247 -18.64 20.03 -16.32
CA GLY A 247 -19.05 21.38 -15.93
C GLY A 247 -17.89 22.24 -15.43
N ASP A 248 -18.08 22.89 -14.28
CA ASP A 248 -17.18 23.94 -13.79
C ASP A 248 -15.72 23.46 -13.63
N PRO A 249 -14.73 24.28 -14.02
CA PRO A 249 -13.33 23.96 -13.84
C PRO A 249 -13.02 23.67 -12.37
N VAL A 250 -12.43 22.50 -12.10
CA VAL A 250 -11.96 22.18 -10.75
C VAL A 250 -10.86 23.16 -10.37
N ALA A 251 -11.02 23.86 -9.24
CA ALA A 251 -10.04 24.78 -8.72
C ALA A 251 -8.81 24.03 -8.19
N LEU A 252 -7.91 23.65 -9.09
CA LEU A 252 -6.68 22.92 -8.75
C LEU A 252 -5.70 23.72 -7.87
N ASP A 253 -5.90 25.04 -7.76
CA ASP A 253 -5.16 25.92 -6.84
C ASP A 253 -5.43 25.60 -5.36
N ALA A 254 -6.55 24.94 -5.06
CA ALA A 254 -6.91 24.53 -3.70
C ALA A 254 -6.40 23.14 -3.31
N LEU A 255 -5.62 22.48 -4.18
CA LEU A 255 -5.21 21.08 -4.00
C LEU A 255 -4.07 20.96 -2.99
N ALA A 256 -4.42 21.04 -1.71
CA ALA A 256 -3.49 20.90 -0.60
C ALA A 256 -3.28 19.43 -0.19
N PRO A 257 -2.07 19.05 0.28
CA PRO A 257 -1.84 17.73 0.84
C PRO A 257 -2.76 17.46 2.04
N PRO A 258 -3.26 16.22 2.22
CA PRO A 258 -3.98 15.87 3.43
C PRO A 258 -3.06 16.04 4.65
N PRO A 259 -3.61 16.42 5.83
CA PRO A 259 -2.81 16.59 7.04
C PRO A 259 -1.97 15.34 7.33
N ARG A 260 -0.67 15.53 7.57
CA ARG A 260 0.30 14.45 7.91
C ARG A 260 0.50 13.38 6.83
N THR A 261 0.12 13.63 5.58
CA THR A 261 0.43 12.69 4.49
C THR A 261 1.92 12.40 4.43
N PRO A 262 2.36 11.13 4.36
CA PRO A 262 3.78 10.80 4.21
C PRO A 262 4.22 10.77 2.74
N LEU A 263 3.38 11.22 1.81
CA LEU A 263 3.58 11.09 0.36
C LEU A 263 3.82 12.45 -0.32
N HIS A 264 4.79 12.50 -1.21
CA HIS A 264 4.85 13.50 -2.26
C HIS A 264 3.77 13.22 -3.30
N ALA A 265 3.37 14.27 -4.02
CA ALA A 265 2.48 14.17 -5.17
C ALA A 265 2.97 15.03 -6.33
N ALA A 266 2.83 14.50 -7.53
CA ALA A 266 2.97 15.23 -8.78
C ALA A 266 1.64 15.17 -9.52
N VAL A 267 1.13 16.32 -9.97
CA VAL A 267 -0.22 16.44 -10.53
C VAL A 267 -0.14 17.01 -11.94
N GLY A 268 -0.80 16.34 -12.90
CA GLY A 268 -0.91 16.81 -14.28
C GLY A 268 -1.96 17.90 -14.45
N ARG A 269 -2.36 18.19 -15.70
CA ARG A 269 -3.50 19.05 -16.01
C ARG A 269 -4.75 18.22 -16.35
N PRO A 270 -5.96 18.75 -16.14
CA PRO A 270 -7.19 18.12 -16.62
C PRO A 270 -7.15 18.03 -18.16
N GLY A 271 -7.52 16.88 -18.70
CA GLY A 271 -7.67 16.69 -20.15
C GLY A 271 -8.82 15.77 -20.48
N ALA A 272 -9.53 16.03 -21.57
CA ALA A 272 -10.66 15.22 -22.01
C ALA A 272 -10.23 13.95 -22.76
N ASP A 273 -11.04 12.90 -22.63
CA ASP A 273 -10.92 11.64 -23.37
C ASP A 273 -9.59 10.91 -23.16
N LEU A 274 -9.37 9.83 -23.92
CA LEU A 274 -8.11 9.08 -23.91
C LEU A 274 -6.87 9.96 -24.15
N ALA A 275 -6.98 11.01 -24.96
CA ALA A 275 -5.88 11.96 -25.17
C ALA A 275 -5.52 12.69 -23.86
N GLY A 276 -6.52 13.14 -23.12
CA GLY A 276 -6.36 13.75 -21.79
C GLY A 276 -5.87 12.77 -20.74
N PHE A 277 -6.36 11.52 -20.77
CA PHE A 277 -5.87 10.44 -19.91
C PHE A 277 -4.35 10.24 -20.05
N ARG A 278 -3.86 10.24 -21.31
CA ARG A 278 -2.44 10.14 -21.68
C ARG A 278 -1.67 11.39 -21.28
N ALA A 279 -2.12 12.56 -21.71
CA ALA A 279 -1.42 13.83 -21.51
C ALA A 279 -1.25 14.14 -20.02
N SER A 280 -2.31 13.98 -19.21
CA SER A 280 -2.25 14.24 -17.77
C SER A 280 -1.25 13.32 -17.07
N ALA A 281 -1.19 12.05 -17.46
CA ALA A 281 -0.24 11.08 -16.90
C ALA A 281 1.21 11.41 -17.25
N ARG A 282 1.49 11.79 -18.51
CA ARG A 282 2.83 12.22 -18.97
C ARG A 282 3.28 13.47 -18.23
N GLN A 283 2.39 14.44 -18.05
CA GLN A 283 2.65 15.68 -17.30
C GLN A 283 2.97 15.41 -15.82
N ALA A 284 2.19 14.55 -15.16
CA ALA A 284 2.42 14.18 -13.77
C ALA A 284 3.76 13.45 -13.58
N ALA A 285 4.10 12.51 -14.48
CA ALA A 285 5.41 11.84 -14.46
C ALA A 285 6.56 12.84 -14.60
N ARG A 286 6.41 13.83 -15.49
CA ARG A 286 7.42 14.87 -15.68
C ARG A 286 7.64 15.75 -14.46
N VAL A 287 6.56 16.14 -13.81
CA VAL A 287 6.62 16.91 -12.55
C VAL A 287 7.36 16.11 -11.48
N LYS A 288 7.10 14.80 -11.37
CA LYS A 288 7.84 13.91 -10.47
C LYS A 288 9.34 13.92 -10.78
N GLU A 289 9.74 13.74 -12.04
CA GLU A 289 11.15 13.74 -12.44
C GLU A 289 11.88 15.00 -11.97
N ILE A 290 11.29 16.17 -12.22
CA ILE A 290 11.85 17.47 -11.83
C ILE A 290 11.87 17.61 -10.30
N ALA A 291 10.80 17.18 -9.62
CA ALA A 291 10.72 17.22 -8.16
C ALA A 291 11.80 16.35 -7.51
N VAL A 292 12.00 15.12 -8.00
CA VAL A 292 13.04 14.20 -7.52
C VAL A 292 14.43 14.78 -7.73
N MET A 293 14.72 15.36 -8.91
CA MET A 293 16.00 16.02 -9.18
C MET A 293 16.28 17.19 -8.22
N ARG A 294 15.25 17.95 -7.84
CA ARG A 294 15.37 19.08 -6.90
C ARG A 294 15.47 18.65 -5.43
N LEU A 295 14.92 17.48 -5.08
CA LEU A 295 14.94 16.96 -3.71
C LEU A 295 16.27 16.25 -3.36
N GLY A 296 17.10 15.91 -4.37
CA GLY A 296 18.38 15.23 -4.18
C GLY A 296 18.24 13.74 -3.80
N PRO A 297 19.33 12.94 -3.88
CA PRO A 297 19.29 11.56 -3.41
C PRO A 297 18.96 11.53 -1.92
N THR A 298 17.89 10.82 -1.57
CA THR A 298 17.47 10.63 -0.18
C THR A 298 18.32 9.53 0.46
N GLU A 299 19.63 9.72 0.53
CA GLU A 299 20.54 8.69 1.04
C GLU A 299 21.38 9.20 2.22
N ALA A 300 21.12 8.57 3.36
CA ALA A 300 22.14 7.86 4.15
C ALA A 300 23.52 8.53 4.22
N ASN A 301 23.63 9.62 4.96
CA ASN A 301 24.72 9.78 5.93
C ASN A 301 24.36 10.90 6.90
N GLY A 302 24.29 10.55 8.19
CA GLY A 302 24.20 11.51 9.26
C GLY A 302 25.49 12.33 9.31
N ALA A 303 25.52 13.48 8.64
CA ALA A 303 26.42 14.60 8.87
C ALA A 303 26.13 15.70 7.83
N GLY A 304 25.11 16.52 8.09
CA GLY A 304 24.84 17.69 7.25
C GLY A 304 23.41 18.17 7.44
N GLY A 305 23.23 19.29 8.14
CA GLY A 305 21.95 19.81 8.61
C GLY A 305 21.02 20.38 7.53
N HIS A 306 20.66 19.59 6.52
CA HIS A 306 19.54 19.92 5.65
C HIS A 306 18.25 19.36 6.27
N ARG A 307 17.37 20.28 6.71
CA ARG A 307 16.05 19.95 7.28
C ARG A 307 15.31 19.01 6.31
N PRO A 308 14.81 17.84 6.75
CA PRO A 308 14.02 16.97 5.88
C PRO A 308 12.87 17.80 5.33
N VAL A 309 12.88 17.97 4.02
CA VAL A 309 11.85 18.73 3.31
C VAL A 309 10.60 17.87 3.38
N GLY A 310 9.57 18.38 4.08
CA GLY A 310 8.30 17.66 4.24
C GLY A 310 7.66 17.30 2.89
N PRO A 311 6.60 16.48 2.92
CA PRO A 311 5.88 16.05 1.73
C PRO A 311 5.48 17.24 0.87
N ARG A 312 5.70 17.11 -0.45
CA ARG A 312 5.45 18.16 -1.44
C ARG A 312 4.48 17.69 -2.49
N TRP A 313 3.43 18.47 -2.69
CA TRP A 313 2.44 18.28 -3.73
C TRP A 313 2.65 19.38 -4.76
N VAL A 314 3.02 18.99 -5.99
CA VAL A 314 3.47 19.90 -7.03
C VAL A 314 2.64 19.67 -8.28
N ARG A 315 2.21 20.75 -8.93
CA ARG A 315 1.38 20.68 -10.13
C ARG A 315 2.21 21.01 -11.37
N TYR A 316 1.75 20.54 -12.52
CA TYR A 316 2.39 20.84 -13.79
C TYR A 316 2.48 22.35 -14.05
N ASP A 317 1.41 23.09 -13.73
CA ASP A 317 1.38 24.55 -13.90
C ASP A 317 2.37 25.30 -12.99
N ASP A 318 2.73 24.73 -11.84
CA ASP A 318 3.74 25.31 -10.94
C ASP A 318 5.17 25.18 -11.51
N LEU A 319 5.38 24.29 -12.48
CA LEU A 319 6.69 23.97 -13.06
C LEU A 319 6.75 24.12 -14.60
N ALA A 320 5.69 24.59 -15.25
CA ALA A 320 5.54 24.55 -16.70
C ALA A 320 6.75 25.11 -17.48
N PRO A 321 7.37 26.26 -17.12
CA PRO A 321 8.54 26.77 -17.82
C PRO A 321 9.78 25.84 -17.72
N VAL A 322 9.94 25.13 -16.60
CA VAL A 322 11.08 24.21 -16.36
C VAL A 322 10.84 22.85 -17.01
N ALA A 323 9.58 22.38 -17.03
CA ALA A 323 9.19 21.14 -17.69
C ALA A 323 9.37 21.18 -19.21
N LEU A 324 9.10 22.34 -19.81
CA LEU A 324 9.31 22.65 -21.22
C LEU A 324 10.80 22.65 -21.61
N MET A 325 11.67 23.22 -20.77
CA MET A 325 13.12 23.29 -21.02
C MET A 325 13.85 21.95 -20.91
N ALA A 326 13.24 20.95 -20.27
CA ALA A 326 13.87 19.66 -20.05
C ALA A 326 13.68 18.65 -21.22
N GLY A 327 13.09 19.05 -22.36
CA GLY A 327 13.21 18.30 -23.63
C GLY A 327 11.95 17.63 -24.22
N ASP A 328 10.73 18.12 -23.93
CA ASP A 328 9.49 17.59 -24.52
C ASP A 328 8.95 18.53 -25.61
N VAL A 329 9.14 18.14 -26.89
CA VAL A 329 8.74 18.93 -28.07
C VAL A 329 7.22 19.02 -28.22
N ASP A 330 6.47 17.99 -27.81
CA ASP A 330 5.01 17.98 -27.92
C ASP A 330 4.38 18.84 -26.83
N ALA A 331 4.90 18.80 -25.60
CA ALA A 331 4.51 19.72 -24.54
C ALA A 331 4.87 21.18 -24.90
N ALA A 332 6.03 21.41 -25.54
CA ALA A 332 6.41 22.72 -26.05
C ALA A 332 5.47 23.23 -27.15
N ARG A 333 5.06 22.36 -28.06
CA ARG A 333 4.07 22.67 -29.09
C ARG A 333 2.72 23.01 -28.47
N GLU A 334 2.22 22.21 -27.54
CA GLU A 334 0.92 22.42 -26.89
C GLU A 334 0.91 23.71 -26.05
N PHE A 335 1.98 23.97 -25.29
CA PHE A 335 2.14 25.22 -24.54
C PHE A 335 2.21 26.44 -25.46
N ALA A 336 2.95 26.33 -26.58
CA ALA A 336 3.00 27.37 -27.60
C ALA A 336 1.61 27.63 -28.20
N VAL A 337 0.85 26.58 -28.54
CA VAL A 337 -0.53 26.73 -29.06
C VAL A 337 -1.44 27.38 -28.02
N THR A 338 -1.38 26.95 -26.76
CA THR A 338 -2.27 27.45 -25.70
C THR A 338 -1.96 28.90 -25.31
N THR A 339 -0.67 29.25 -25.25
CA THR A 339 -0.21 30.58 -24.81
C THR A 339 -0.17 31.58 -25.97
N LEU A 340 0.43 31.20 -27.10
CA LEU A 340 0.54 32.06 -28.29
C LEU A 340 -0.77 32.11 -29.09
N GLY A 341 -1.59 31.04 -29.08
CA GLY A 341 -2.93 31.05 -29.70
C GLY A 341 -3.86 32.07 -29.04
N ARG A 342 -3.88 32.13 -27.69
CA ARG A 342 -4.63 33.16 -26.95
C ARG A 342 -4.12 34.58 -27.24
N LEU A 343 -2.81 34.75 -27.44
CA LEU A 343 -2.22 36.04 -27.84
C LEU A 343 -2.59 36.43 -29.28
N ALA A 344 -2.66 35.47 -30.21
CA ALA A 344 -3.06 35.69 -31.60
C ALA A 344 -4.54 36.12 -31.72
N GLU A 345 -5.44 35.49 -30.96
CA GLU A 345 -6.86 35.87 -30.89
C GLU A 345 -7.08 37.23 -30.20
N GLY A 346 -6.25 37.57 -29.21
CA GLY A 346 -6.23 38.90 -28.58
C GLY A 346 -5.75 39.99 -29.53
N GLY A 347 -4.79 39.68 -30.41
CA GLY A 347 -4.29 40.58 -31.46
C GLY A 347 -5.32 40.85 -32.57
N ALA A 348 -6.13 39.85 -32.95
CA ALA A 348 -7.20 40.02 -33.93
C ALA A 348 -8.30 40.99 -33.44
N ARG A 349 -8.68 40.91 -32.15
CA ARG A 349 -9.63 41.86 -31.52
C ARG A 349 -9.09 43.29 -31.48
N LYS A 350 -7.79 43.48 -31.20
CA LYS A 350 -7.16 44.82 -31.24
C LYS A 350 -7.04 45.38 -32.67
N ARG A 351 -6.88 44.52 -33.69
CA ARG A 351 -6.82 44.94 -35.10
C ARG A 351 -8.19 45.25 -35.71
N HIS A 352 -9.27 44.62 -35.24
CA HIS A 352 -10.63 44.94 -35.70
C HIS A 352 -11.15 46.27 -35.12
N ALA A 353 -10.84 46.57 -33.85
CA ALA A 353 -11.18 47.85 -33.22
C ALA A 353 -10.42 49.06 -33.79
N ALA A 354 -9.23 48.86 -34.36
CA ALA A 354 -8.47 49.92 -35.03
C ALA A 354 -8.93 50.18 -36.49
N ARG A 355 -9.78 49.32 -37.06
CA ARG A 355 -10.25 49.42 -38.46
C ARG A 355 -11.66 50.00 -38.61
N ASN A 356 -12.43 50.08 -37.53
CA ASN A 356 -13.77 50.68 -37.47
C ASN A 356 -13.95 51.42 -36.13
N PRO A 357 -13.62 52.72 -36.05
CA PRO A 357 -14.03 53.52 -34.90
C PRO A 357 -15.56 53.74 -34.93
N PRO A 358 -16.27 53.68 -33.80
CA PRO A 358 -17.67 54.11 -33.75
C PRO A 358 -17.76 55.63 -33.94
N ASP A 359 -18.77 56.07 -34.69
CA ASP A 359 -19.10 57.48 -34.93
C ASP A 359 -19.20 58.25 -33.62
N VAL A 360 -18.43 59.33 -33.51
CA VAL A 360 -18.49 60.27 -32.38
C VAL A 360 -19.48 61.38 -32.74
N PRO A 361 -20.53 61.65 -31.94
CA PRO A 361 -21.42 62.77 -32.21
C PRO A 361 -20.73 64.11 -31.89
N HIS A 362 -20.94 65.10 -32.77
CA HIS A 362 -20.50 66.48 -32.62
C HIS A 362 -20.94 67.12 -31.27
N PRO A 363 -20.08 67.90 -30.59
CA PRO A 363 -20.49 68.69 -29.44
C PRO A 363 -21.25 69.97 -29.86
N PRO A 364 -22.22 70.46 -29.07
CA PRO A 364 -22.97 71.68 -29.37
C PRO A 364 -22.16 72.96 -29.07
N PRO A 365 -22.50 74.10 -29.69
CA PRO A 365 -21.73 75.33 -29.57
C PRO A 365 -21.95 76.03 -28.22
N GLN A 366 -20.88 76.55 -27.63
CA GLN A 366 -20.91 77.40 -26.43
C GLN A 366 -21.33 78.84 -26.75
N PRO A 367 -22.11 79.51 -25.88
CA PRO A 367 -22.38 80.93 -26.01
C PRO A 367 -21.24 81.79 -25.42
N ARG A 368 -21.03 82.95 -26.04
CA ARG A 368 -20.02 83.95 -25.69
C ARG A 368 -20.47 84.84 -24.52
N GLY A 369 -19.51 85.12 -23.62
CA GLY A 369 -19.25 86.45 -23.07
C GLY A 369 -19.82 86.78 -21.70
N HIS A 370 -18.96 87.10 -20.72
CA HIS A 370 -18.70 88.46 -20.22
C HIS A 370 -17.69 88.40 -19.06
N GLY A 371 -16.85 89.43 -18.94
CA GLY A 371 -15.71 89.46 -18.04
C GLY A 371 -15.87 90.29 -16.77
N ARG A 372 -14.76 90.27 -16.01
CA ARG A 372 -14.31 91.15 -14.90
C ARG A 372 -15.06 91.13 -13.57
N GLY A 373 -14.25 91.05 -12.49
CA GLY A 373 -14.53 91.71 -11.21
C GLY A 373 -14.10 90.95 -9.96
N ASP A 374 -12.90 91.27 -9.46
CA ASP A 374 -12.49 91.55 -8.07
C ASP A 374 -12.73 90.55 -6.89
N GLU A 375 -11.59 90.20 -6.25
CA GLU A 375 -11.21 89.98 -4.82
C GLU A 375 -12.24 90.12 -3.65
N PRO A 376 -11.90 89.80 -2.36
CA PRO A 376 -10.94 88.83 -1.77
C PRO A 376 -11.52 88.05 -0.53
N ALA A 377 -10.64 87.30 0.19
CA ALA A 377 -10.86 86.50 1.43
C ALA A 377 -11.29 87.30 2.69
N PRO A 378 -11.70 86.66 3.84
CA PRO A 378 -10.77 86.16 4.90
C PRO A 378 -11.31 84.91 5.70
N GLU A 379 -10.51 83.95 6.24
CA GLU A 379 -9.65 83.88 7.46
C GLU A 379 -10.32 83.13 8.66
N LEU A 380 -9.48 82.49 9.49
CA LEU A 380 -9.66 81.98 10.89
C LEU A 380 -9.88 80.46 11.14
N ASP A 381 -8.79 79.67 11.13
CA ASP A 381 -7.94 79.23 12.28
C ASP A 381 -8.60 78.80 13.65
N PRO A 382 -7.88 78.12 14.61
CA PRO A 382 -8.04 76.68 14.89
C PRO A 382 -8.12 76.27 16.41
N VAL A 383 -7.90 74.97 16.69
CA VAL A 383 -7.33 74.29 17.90
C VAL A 383 -8.30 73.79 19.05
N PRO A 384 -7.86 73.07 20.14
CA PRO A 384 -8.02 71.60 20.40
C PRO A 384 -8.50 71.22 21.84
N GLY A 385 -8.26 69.97 22.27
CA GLY A 385 -8.04 69.58 23.70
C GLY A 385 -8.43 68.12 24.04
N ALA A 386 -7.48 67.21 24.34
CA ALA A 386 -6.87 66.89 25.66
C ALA A 386 -7.69 65.83 26.46
N ALA A 387 -7.21 64.58 26.67
CA ALA A 387 -6.23 64.08 27.65
C ALA A 387 -6.86 63.59 28.98
N GLY A 388 -6.38 62.46 29.52
CA GLY A 388 -6.76 61.96 30.85
C GLY A 388 -6.27 60.55 31.19
N ASP A 389 -5.12 60.47 31.86
CA ASP A 389 -4.38 59.32 32.39
C ASP A 389 -4.96 58.63 33.65
N GLY A 390 -4.41 57.46 33.99
CA GLY A 390 -4.23 56.95 35.37
C GLY A 390 -4.72 55.51 35.58
N ALA A 391 -3.95 54.42 35.73
CA ALA A 391 -2.71 54.06 36.45
C ALA A 391 -2.96 53.17 37.70
N ALA A 392 -2.11 52.13 37.79
CA ALA A 392 -1.72 51.30 38.96
C ALA A 392 -2.73 50.27 39.52
N ALA A 393 -2.36 49.13 40.12
CA ALA A 393 -1.18 48.24 40.19
C ALA A 393 -1.54 47.18 41.27
N GLY A 394 -1.02 45.94 41.19
CA GLY A 394 -0.80 45.15 42.42
C GLY A 394 -1.08 43.64 42.41
N ARG A 395 0.00 42.86 42.26
CA ARG A 395 0.43 41.64 43.01
C ARG A 395 -0.45 40.35 43.01
N GLY A 396 0.18 39.22 42.62
CA GLY A 396 -0.29 37.82 42.80
C GLY A 396 -0.10 37.28 44.23
N PRO A 397 0.10 35.95 44.50
CA PRO A 397 0.03 34.73 43.67
C PRO A 397 -0.88 33.59 44.24
N GLN A 398 -0.87 32.41 43.59
CA GLN A 398 -1.46 31.06 43.86
C GLN A 398 -1.49 30.54 45.34
N PRO A 399 -2.08 29.36 45.76
CA PRO A 399 -2.46 28.12 45.02
C PRO A 399 -3.69 27.29 45.49
N GLY A 400 -4.01 26.20 44.76
CA GLY A 400 -4.39 24.90 45.35
C GLY A 400 -5.89 24.53 45.53
N GLY A 401 -6.30 23.35 45.01
CA GLY A 401 -7.59 22.75 45.36
C GLY A 401 -7.96 21.49 44.55
N ARG A 402 -7.91 20.34 45.21
CA ARG A 402 -8.12 18.96 44.70
C ARG A 402 -9.59 18.52 44.83
N LEU A 403 -9.92 17.41 44.13
CA LEU A 403 -11.06 16.46 44.31
C LEU A 403 -12.41 16.95 43.71
N GLN A 404 -13.20 16.15 42.98
CA GLN A 404 -13.77 14.86 43.36
C GLN A 404 -14.35 14.09 42.14
N ARG A 405 -14.35 12.75 42.24
CA ARG A 405 -15.06 11.80 41.36
C ARG A 405 -16.59 11.86 41.56
N PRO A 406 -17.36 11.14 40.71
CA PRO A 406 -18.28 10.16 41.30
C PRO A 406 -18.19 8.74 40.66
N ARG A 407 -18.26 7.73 41.54
CA ARG A 407 -18.72 6.33 41.30
C ARG A 407 -20.26 6.38 41.28
N GLY A 408 -21.03 5.66 40.45
CA GLY A 408 -21.18 4.20 40.30
C GLY A 408 -22.68 3.85 40.54
N ALA A 409 -23.41 3.32 39.55
CA ALA A 409 -23.96 1.94 39.48
C ALA A 409 -25.50 2.00 39.24
N PRO A 410 -26.27 0.90 38.97
CA PRO A 410 -25.90 -0.50 38.68
C PRO A 410 -26.62 -1.17 37.47
N GLY A 411 -26.02 -2.28 37.00
CA GLY A 411 -26.66 -3.58 36.73
C GLY A 411 -27.87 -3.74 35.81
N ARG A 412 -27.70 -4.51 34.73
CA ARG A 412 -28.68 -5.53 34.32
C ARG A 412 -28.02 -6.71 33.60
N ALA A 413 -28.07 -7.86 34.26
CA ALA A 413 -27.84 -9.17 33.69
C ALA A 413 -29.07 -9.61 32.88
N LEU A 414 -28.86 -10.32 31.78
CA LEU A 414 -29.89 -11.17 31.18
C LEU A 414 -29.25 -12.42 30.58
N ALA A 415 -29.91 -13.52 30.89
CA ALA A 415 -29.46 -14.89 30.84
C ALA A 415 -29.36 -15.48 29.43
N ARG A 416 -28.50 -16.50 29.33
CA ARG A 416 -28.54 -17.57 28.33
C ARG A 416 -29.93 -18.21 28.25
N ARG A 417 -30.36 -18.56 27.03
CA ARG A 417 -31.02 -19.86 26.77
C ARG A 417 -30.64 -20.42 25.38
N PRO A 418 -30.60 -21.76 25.23
CA PRO A 418 -30.16 -22.46 24.02
C PRO A 418 -31.32 -22.99 23.16
N GLY A 419 -31.03 -23.37 21.90
CA GLY A 419 -31.73 -24.44 21.19
C GLY A 419 -32.54 -24.04 19.95
N ALA A 420 -31.99 -24.36 18.77
CA ALA A 420 -32.65 -24.84 17.54
C ALA A 420 -31.57 -24.76 16.42
N GLY A 421 -31.02 -25.83 15.85
CA GLY A 421 -31.63 -27.11 15.49
C GLY A 421 -32.20 -27.00 14.08
N LEU A 422 -31.36 -27.00 13.04
CA LEU A 422 -31.78 -27.22 11.64
C LEU A 422 -30.65 -27.89 10.83
N THR A 423 -30.76 -29.22 10.79
CA THR A 423 -30.62 -30.11 9.62
C THR A 423 -29.52 -29.86 8.59
N ALA A 424 -28.57 -30.81 8.63
CA ALA A 424 -27.74 -31.23 7.49
C ALA A 424 -28.61 -31.63 6.29
N VAL A 425 -28.38 -30.99 5.14
CA VAL A 425 -28.79 -31.52 3.84
C VAL A 425 -27.65 -32.31 3.25
N SER A 426 -27.72 -33.63 3.47
CA SER A 426 -27.08 -34.65 2.66
C SER A 426 -27.52 -34.50 1.20
N ARG A 427 -26.59 -34.14 0.31
CA ARG A 427 -26.72 -34.44 -1.13
C ARG A 427 -25.66 -35.46 -1.51
N ARG A 428 -26.06 -36.74 -1.44
CA ARG A 428 -25.52 -37.79 -2.31
C ARG A 428 -25.70 -37.34 -3.76
N ARG A 429 -24.61 -37.21 -4.51
CA ARG A 429 -24.64 -37.31 -5.97
C ARG A 429 -23.65 -38.38 -6.39
N THR A 430 -24.25 -39.51 -6.75
CA THR A 430 -23.71 -40.63 -7.49
C THR A 430 -23.12 -40.21 -8.83
N GLY A 431 -21.97 -40.80 -9.16
CA GLY A 431 -21.67 -41.38 -10.48
C GLY A 431 -21.43 -40.41 -11.65
N GLY A 432 -20.18 -40.35 -12.12
CA GLY A 432 -19.86 -39.72 -13.40
C GLY A 432 -18.38 -39.64 -13.72
N ARG A 433 -17.68 -40.78 -13.74
CA ARG A 433 -16.32 -40.89 -14.34
C ARG A 433 -16.41 -40.48 -15.82
N ARG A 434 -15.78 -39.37 -16.21
CA ARG A 434 -15.33 -39.13 -17.59
C ARG A 434 -13.83 -38.93 -17.57
N LEU A 435 -13.13 -39.98 -18.01
CA LEU A 435 -11.72 -39.97 -18.40
C LEU A 435 -11.54 -38.96 -19.53
N VAL A 436 -10.80 -37.87 -19.29
CA VAL A 436 -10.26 -37.02 -20.34
C VAL A 436 -8.81 -37.45 -20.59
N ARG A 437 -8.60 -37.89 -21.82
CA ARG A 437 -7.41 -38.55 -22.36
C ARG A 437 -6.35 -37.47 -22.66
N MET A 438 -5.22 -37.50 -21.95
CA MET A 438 -4.02 -36.70 -22.28
C MET A 438 -3.35 -37.24 -23.56
N PRO A 439 -2.91 -36.40 -24.51
CA PRO A 439 -2.20 -36.85 -25.69
C PRO A 439 -0.72 -37.11 -25.41
N ARG A 440 -0.28 -38.32 -25.79
CA ARG A 440 1.12 -38.80 -25.75
C ARG A 440 2.02 -37.93 -26.64
N ARG A 441 3.08 -37.34 -26.08
CA ARG A 441 4.22 -36.84 -26.87
C ARG A 441 5.20 -37.97 -27.19
N LYS A 442 5.52 -38.07 -28.47
CA LYS A 442 6.35 -39.09 -29.12
C LYS A 442 7.82 -38.99 -28.66
N ARG A 443 8.42 -40.13 -28.33
CA ARG A 443 9.88 -40.35 -28.32
C ARG A 443 10.31 -40.91 -29.68
N CYS A 444 11.48 -40.49 -30.16
CA CYS A 444 12.48 -41.24 -30.96
C CYS A 444 13.62 -40.28 -31.36
N PRO A 445 14.84 -40.75 -31.70
CA PRO A 445 15.69 -41.68 -30.97
C PRO A 445 17.14 -41.15 -30.82
N LYS A 446 17.95 -41.89 -30.05
CA LYS A 446 19.41 -41.73 -29.87
C LYS A 446 20.18 -42.10 -31.16
N THR A 447 21.26 -41.38 -31.45
CA THR A 447 22.43 -41.88 -32.18
C THR A 447 23.71 -41.51 -31.40
N ALA A 448 24.69 -42.40 -31.47
CA ALA A 448 25.85 -42.49 -30.61
C ALA A 448 27.08 -41.70 -31.13
N SER A 449 27.95 -41.29 -30.18
CA SER A 449 29.43 -41.21 -30.10
C SER A 449 30.31 -41.42 -31.37
N PRO A 450 31.59 -40.95 -31.43
CA PRO A 450 32.54 -40.98 -30.30
C PRO A 450 33.71 -39.93 -30.21
N LEU A 451 34.42 -40.03 -29.06
CA LEU A 451 35.87 -39.88 -28.82
C LEU A 451 36.64 -38.64 -29.33
N ALA A 452 37.26 -37.90 -28.38
CA ALA A 452 38.67 -37.49 -28.47
C ALA A 452 39.23 -37.07 -27.11
N ALA A 453 40.40 -37.60 -26.79
CA ALA A 453 41.20 -37.36 -25.59
C ALA A 453 41.99 -36.04 -25.67
N GLY A 454 42.29 -35.44 -24.51
CA GLY A 454 43.23 -34.33 -24.38
C GLY A 454 43.74 -34.24 -22.95
N ARG A 455 45.00 -34.64 -22.77
CA ARG A 455 45.74 -34.78 -21.50
C ARG A 455 46.68 -33.57 -21.33
N VAL A 456 47.13 -33.32 -20.09
CA VAL A 456 48.35 -32.55 -19.69
C VAL A 456 48.12 -31.03 -19.52
N ARG A 457 48.53 -30.32 -18.44
CA ARG A 457 49.81 -30.34 -17.69
C ARG A 457 49.68 -29.68 -16.29
N ILE A 458 50.45 -30.19 -15.34
CA ILE A 458 50.79 -29.63 -14.01
C ILE A 458 52.06 -28.76 -14.14
N ARG A 459 52.15 -27.68 -13.36
CA ARG A 459 53.35 -27.02 -12.76
C ARG A 459 52.84 -25.78 -11.99
N SER A 460 53.23 -25.45 -10.77
CA SER A 460 54.20 -25.99 -9.80
C SER A 460 53.72 -25.61 -8.40
#